data_AF-A0A7S2WGS8-F1
#
_entry.id   AF-A0A7S2WGS8-F1
#
_cell.length_a   1.000
_cell.length_b   1.000
_cell.length_c   1.000
_cell.angle_alpha   90.00
_cell.angle_beta   90.00
_cell.angle_gamma   90.00
#
_symmetry.space_group_name_H-M   'P 1'
#
loop_
_entity.id
_entity.type
_entity.pdbx_description
1 polymer ?
#
loop_
_entity_poly.entity_id
_entity_poly.type
_entity_poly.pdbx_seq_one_letter_code
_entity_poly.pdbx_strand_id
1 'polypeptide(L)'
;EQIREMVLSYISRPNCMILAVTAANTDLANSDAIQLSKMVDPQGDRTLGVLTKLDLMDRGTDARELFTGESADMPHLKLGYVGVVNRSQADINERKTIVEARAAEMAFFQEHQAYGDLASRLGTAYLVEMCSKLLGQHIAQNLPKLAMEMSKVIQVRKQELDELCEDTPETKRRKLIEALVLAAKRFVGLLDGTVVDVPVSAFKNHTSPAAALLPVSRAGITTPRPGDTVAAGAARTPPPPPPPPP
;
A
#
# COMPACT_ATOMS: atom_id res chain seq x y z
N GLU A 1 -21.57 -5.99 -2.88
CA GLU A 1 -20.51 -5.93 -1.85
C GLU A 1 -19.13 -5.71 -2.43
N GLN A 2 -18.68 -6.53 -3.39
CA GLN A 2 -17.38 -6.35 -4.05
C GLN A 2 -17.16 -4.95 -4.67
N ILE A 3 -18.17 -4.36 -5.31
CA ILE A 3 -18.08 -2.99 -5.87
C ILE A 3 -17.89 -1.96 -4.75
N ARG A 4 -18.57 -2.14 -3.62
CA ARG A 4 -18.49 -1.24 -2.47
C ARG A 4 -17.09 -1.25 -1.86
N GLU A 5 -16.53 -2.45 -1.65
CA GLU A 5 -15.15 -2.63 -1.17
C GLU A 5 -14.13 -2.04 -2.13
N MET A 6 -14.33 -2.27 -3.43
CA MET A 6 -13.49 -1.67 -4.47
C MET A 6 -13.49 -0.15 -4.36
N VAL A 7 -14.66 0.49 -4.33
CA VAL A 7 -14.78 1.95 -4.19
C VAL A 7 -14.10 2.43 -2.90
N LEU A 8 -14.39 1.79 -1.76
CA LEU A 8 -13.79 2.10 -0.47
C LEU A 8 -12.26 2.05 -0.53
N SER A 9 -11.66 1.10 -1.25
CA SER A 9 -10.19 1.02 -1.40
C SER A 9 -9.55 2.24 -2.10
N TYR A 10 -10.33 2.97 -2.91
CA TYR A 10 -9.90 4.20 -3.57
C TYR A 10 -10.22 5.44 -2.73
N ILE A 11 -11.44 5.53 -2.18
CA ILE A 11 -11.89 6.73 -1.46
C ILE A 11 -11.38 6.82 -0.02
N SER A 12 -10.89 5.72 0.56
CA SER A 12 -10.31 5.71 1.92
C SER A 12 -8.94 6.38 2.00
N ARG A 13 -8.27 6.61 0.87
CA ARG A 13 -6.96 7.28 0.86
C ARG A 13 -7.16 8.77 1.17
N PRO A 14 -6.37 9.37 2.07
CA PRO A 14 -6.53 10.78 2.43
C PRO A 14 -6.16 11.74 1.28
N ASN A 15 -5.30 11.28 0.35
CA ASN A 15 -4.81 12.04 -0.80
C ASN A 15 -5.73 11.92 -2.03
N CYS A 16 -7.04 11.75 -1.84
CA CYS A 16 -7.99 11.75 -2.95
C CYS A 16 -9.16 12.69 -2.67
N MET A 17 -9.61 13.34 -3.74
CA MET A 17 -10.82 14.14 -3.77
C MET A 17 -11.97 13.25 -4.25
N ILE A 18 -13.09 13.28 -3.53
CA ILE A 18 -14.27 12.46 -3.81
C ILE A 18 -15.28 13.32 -4.57
N LEU A 19 -15.76 12.82 -5.71
CA LEU A 19 -16.85 13.44 -6.47
C LEU A 19 -18.12 12.61 -6.26
N ALA A 20 -19.02 13.09 -5.42
CA ALA A 20 -20.28 12.40 -5.11
C ALA A 20 -21.36 12.80 -6.11
N VAL A 21 -21.49 12.04 -7.19
CA VAL A 21 -22.49 12.27 -8.24
C VAL A 21 -23.83 11.67 -7.83
N THR A 22 -24.87 12.50 -7.77
CA THR A 22 -26.25 12.09 -7.47
C THR A 22 -27.20 12.66 -8.51
N ALA A 23 -28.30 11.96 -8.81
CA ALA A 23 -29.36 12.48 -9.65
C ALA A 23 -30.32 13.34 -8.81
N ALA A 24 -30.73 14.49 -9.34
CA ALA A 24 -31.58 15.45 -8.63
C ALA A 24 -33.04 14.97 -8.50
N ASN A 25 -33.45 13.98 -9.31
CA ASN A 25 -34.77 13.36 -9.20
C ASN A 25 -34.87 12.31 -8.08
N THR A 26 -33.75 11.97 -7.44
CA THR A 26 -33.70 11.05 -6.29
C THR A 26 -33.37 11.83 -5.04
N ASP A 27 -33.95 11.43 -3.91
CA ASP A 27 -33.66 12.05 -2.62
C ASP A 27 -32.16 11.93 -2.27
N LEU A 28 -31.54 13.08 -2.02
CA LEU A 28 -30.11 13.18 -1.74
C LEU A 28 -29.71 12.46 -0.46
N ALA A 29 -30.61 12.40 0.53
CA ALA A 29 -30.37 11.70 1.79
C ALA A 29 -30.19 10.18 1.60
N ASN A 30 -30.80 9.63 0.55
CA ASN A 30 -30.73 8.22 0.18
C ASN A 30 -29.64 7.92 -0.86
N SER A 31 -28.80 8.89 -1.21
CA SER A 31 -27.73 8.68 -2.18
C SER A 31 -26.60 7.80 -1.63
N ASP A 32 -26.38 6.65 -2.28
CA ASP A 32 -25.26 5.75 -1.97
C ASP A 32 -23.91 6.45 -2.07
N ALA A 33 -23.75 7.37 -3.03
CA ALA A 33 -22.50 8.09 -3.24
C ALA A 33 -22.15 8.96 -2.02
N ILE A 34 -23.15 9.64 -1.45
CA ILE A 34 -22.98 10.50 -0.28
C ILE A 34 -22.85 9.68 1.00
N GLN A 35 -23.59 8.57 1.12
CA GLN A 35 -23.43 7.67 2.26
C GLN A 35 -22.03 7.06 2.30
N LEU A 36 -21.50 6.64 1.15
CA LEU A 36 -20.14 6.13 1.02
C LEU A 36 -19.08 7.19 1.32
N SER A 37 -19.24 8.41 0.80
CA SER A 37 -18.31 9.48 1.08
C SER A 37 -18.29 9.84 2.56
N LYS A 38 -19.45 9.88 3.24
CA LYS A 38 -19.54 10.14 4.68
C LYS A 38 -18.83 9.10 5.55
N MET A 39 -18.74 7.85 5.10
CA MET A 39 -18.03 6.81 5.86
C MET A 39 -16.52 7.07 5.93
N VAL A 40 -15.95 7.70 4.91
CA VAL A 40 -14.50 7.99 4.79
C VAL A 40 -14.15 9.46 4.97
N ASP A 41 -15.14 10.34 4.91
CA ASP A 41 -15.04 11.79 5.07
C ASP A 41 -16.32 12.34 5.75
N PRO A 42 -16.49 12.13 7.07
CA PRO A 42 -17.67 12.59 7.80
C PRO A 42 -17.82 14.11 7.82
N GLN A 43 -16.71 14.84 7.66
CA GLN A 43 -16.64 16.31 7.69
C GLN A 43 -16.84 16.95 6.32
N GLY A 44 -16.82 16.16 5.23
CA GLY A 44 -16.97 16.66 3.87
C GLY A 44 -15.83 17.58 3.43
N ASP A 45 -14.62 17.41 3.97
CA ASP A 45 -13.46 18.27 3.69
C ASP A 45 -12.93 18.11 2.26
N ARG A 46 -13.07 16.91 1.70
CA ARG A 46 -12.50 16.51 0.40
C ARG A 46 -13.55 15.92 -0.53
N THR A 47 -14.83 16.14 -0.22
CA THR A 47 -15.96 15.60 -0.98
C THR A 47 -16.74 16.75 -1.64
N LEU A 48 -16.83 16.71 -2.96
CA LEU A 48 -17.60 17.64 -3.79
C LEU A 48 -18.89 16.94 -4.25
N GLY A 49 -20.04 17.56 -4.00
CA GLY A 49 -21.33 17.05 -4.46
C GLY A 49 -21.62 17.50 -5.88
N VAL A 50 -22.02 16.57 -6.75
CA VAL A 50 -22.47 16.90 -8.11
C VAL A 50 -23.89 16.41 -8.30
N LEU A 51 -24.78 17.32 -8.66
CA LEU A 51 -26.17 17.03 -8.95
C LEU A 51 -26.37 16.99 -10.46
N THR A 52 -26.88 15.86 -10.95
CA THR A 52 -27.18 15.64 -12.36
C THR A 52 -28.68 15.58 -12.58
N LYS A 53 -29.14 15.65 -13.83
CA LYS A 53 -30.56 15.49 -14.20
C LYS A 53 -31.50 16.52 -13.55
N LEU A 54 -31.03 17.76 -13.40
CA LEU A 54 -31.84 18.87 -12.88
C LEU A 54 -33.03 19.22 -13.78
N ASP A 55 -32.95 18.85 -15.05
CA ASP A 55 -34.01 18.95 -16.06
C ASP A 55 -35.17 17.98 -15.83
N LEU A 56 -34.95 16.89 -15.07
CA LEU A 56 -35.95 15.87 -14.77
C LEU A 56 -36.57 16.00 -13.38
N MET A 57 -36.37 17.14 -12.72
CA MET A 57 -37.03 17.41 -11.43
C MET A 57 -38.52 17.72 -11.64
N ASP A 58 -39.33 17.29 -10.68
CA ASP A 58 -40.77 17.54 -10.70
C ASP A 58 -41.06 19.05 -10.56
N ARG A 59 -41.99 19.54 -11.38
CA ARG A 59 -42.40 20.96 -11.35
C ARG A 59 -42.94 21.32 -9.97
N GLY A 60 -42.23 22.22 -9.27
CA GLY A 60 -42.54 22.65 -7.91
C GLY A 60 -41.56 22.16 -6.85
N THR A 61 -40.58 21.33 -7.22
CA THR A 61 -39.44 20.98 -6.35
C THR A 61 -38.17 21.54 -6.95
N ASP A 62 -37.44 22.35 -6.18
CA ASP A 62 -36.19 22.96 -6.62
C ASP A 62 -35.03 22.54 -5.71
N ALA A 63 -33.85 22.35 -6.30
CA ALA A 63 -32.60 22.05 -5.61
C ALA A 63 -31.85 23.32 -5.15
N ARG A 64 -32.51 24.48 -5.13
CA ARG A 64 -31.85 25.78 -4.87
C ARG A 64 -31.17 25.82 -3.50
N GLU A 65 -31.82 25.28 -2.48
CA GLU A 65 -31.30 25.26 -1.11
C GLU A 65 -29.97 24.49 -0.98
N LEU A 66 -29.74 23.51 -1.86
CA LEU A 66 -28.52 22.72 -1.93
C LEU A 66 -27.32 23.55 -2.36
N PHE A 67 -27.55 24.53 -3.22
CA PHE A 67 -26.51 25.40 -3.78
C PHE A 67 -26.25 26.63 -2.89
N THR A 68 -27.25 27.10 -2.14
CA THR A 68 -27.10 28.24 -1.23
C THR A 68 -26.52 27.83 0.13
N GLY A 69 -26.57 26.55 0.48
CA GLY A 69 -26.03 26.02 1.74
C GLY A 69 -26.88 26.39 2.96
N GLU A 70 -28.15 26.74 2.75
CA GLU A 70 -29.09 27.13 3.81
C GLU A 70 -29.79 25.93 4.48
N SER A 71 -29.64 24.71 3.95
CA SER A 71 -30.26 23.52 4.53
C SER A 71 -29.51 23.01 5.77
N ALA A 72 -30.12 23.17 6.95
CA ALA A 72 -29.61 22.68 8.23
C ALA A 72 -29.65 21.15 8.41
N ASP A 73 -30.48 20.44 7.62
CA ASP A 73 -30.73 19.00 7.76
C ASP A 73 -29.87 18.11 6.84
N MET A 74 -28.90 18.67 6.13
CA MET A 74 -28.27 18.00 4.99
C MET A 74 -26.77 17.70 5.20
N PRO A 75 -26.19 16.65 4.56
CA PRO A 75 -24.74 16.43 4.54
C PRO A 75 -23.96 17.71 4.22
N HIS A 76 -23.34 18.32 5.24
CA HIS A 76 -22.50 19.50 5.08
C HIS A 76 -21.22 19.09 4.34
N LEU A 77 -21.21 19.27 3.02
CA LEU A 77 -20.00 19.19 2.22
C LEU A 77 -19.35 20.57 2.22
N LYS A 78 -18.11 20.68 2.71
CA LYS A 78 -17.41 21.97 2.76
C LYS A 78 -17.07 22.51 1.37
N LEU A 79 -16.95 21.62 0.39
CA LEU A 79 -16.74 21.98 -1.01
C LEU A 79 -18.06 22.35 -1.73
N GLY A 80 -19.21 22.15 -1.11
CA GLY A 80 -20.52 22.48 -1.65
C GLY A 80 -21.04 21.52 -2.72
N TYR A 81 -22.08 21.97 -3.43
CA TYR A 81 -22.74 21.25 -4.51
C TYR A 81 -22.67 22.03 -5.82
N VAL A 82 -22.52 21.31 -6.93
CA VAL A 82 -22.57 21.87 -8.28
C VAL A 82 -23.59 21.09 -9.12
N GLY A 83 -24.51 21.82 -9.74
CA GLY A 83 -25.51 21.25 -10.64
C GLY A 83 -25.02 21.19 -12.07
N VAL A 84 -25.30 20.09 -12.77
CA VAL A 84 -25.00 19.90 -14.19
C VAL A 84 -26.17 19.26 -14.93
N VAL A 85 -26.34 19.64 -16.20
CA VAL A 85 -27.31 19.03 -17.11
C VAL A 85 -26.53 18.37 -18.24
N ASN A 86 -26.73 17.07 -18.39
CA ASN A 86 -26.05 16.27 -19.40
C ASN A 86 -27.01 15.87 -20.53
N ARG A 87 -26.46 15.31 -21.61
CA ARG A 87 -27.26 14.77 -22.72
C ARG A 87 -28.21 13.68 -22.21
N SER A 88 -29.47 13.77 -22.62
CA SER A 88 -30.46 12.72 -22.42
C SER A 88 -30.21 11.53 -23.36
N GLN A 89 -30.92 10.42 -23.15
CA GLN A 89 -30.83 9.27 -24.05
C GLN A 89 -31.30 9.62 -25.47
N ALA A 90 -32.28 10.53 -25.61
CA ALA A 90 -32.73 11.03 -26.90
C ALA A 90 -31.63 11.86 -27.60
N ASP A 91 -31.00 12.79 -26.89
CA ASP A 91 -29.89 13.59 -27.44
C ASP A 91 -28.71 12.72 -27.91
N ILE A 92 -28.44 11.60 -27.21
CA ILE A 92 -27.41 10.64 -27.59
C ILE A 92 -27.79 9.93 -28.90
N ASN A 93 -29.04 9.50 -29.04
CA ASN A 93 -29.53 8.84 -30.25
C ASN A 93 -29.52 9.79 -31.46
N GLU A 94 -29.81 11.08 -31.22
CA GLU A 94 -29.74 12.16 -32.22
C GLU A 94 -28.31 12.66 -32.49
N ARG A 95 -27.31 12.10 -31.80
CA ARG A 95 -25.89 12.46 -31.92
C ARG A 95 -25.59 13.94 -31.66
N LYS A 96 -26.34 14.56 -30.76
CA LYS A 96 -26.11 15.95 -30.34
C LYS A 96 -24.67 16.13 -29.86
N THR A 97 -24.03 17.17 -30.38
CA THR A 97 -22.62 17.44 -30.08
C THR A 97 -22.46 17.93 -28.64
N ILE A 98 -21.25 17.80 -28.10
CA ILE A 98 -20.94 18.26 -26.74
C ILE A 98 -21.06 19.79 -26.66
N VAL A 99 -20.73 20.50 -27.74
CA VAL A 99 -20.82 21.98 -27.80
C VAL A 99 -22.27 22.43 -27.71
N GLU A 100 -23.17 21.80 -28.49
CA GLU A 100 -24.60 22.07 -28.42
C GLU A 100 -25.19 21.71 -27.06
N ALA A 101 -24.75 20.60 -26.45
CA ALA A 101 -25.20 20.21 -25.12
C ALA A 101 -24.81 21.25 -24.06
N ARG A 102 -23.59 21.80 -24.12
CA ARG A 102 -23.14 22.87 -23.21
C ARG A 102 -23.89 24.19 -23.43
N ALA A 103 -24.18 24.53 -24.68
CA ALA A 103 -24.99 25.71 -24.98
C ALA A 103 -26.43 25.56 -24.44
N ALA A 104 -27.02 24.38 -24.62
CA ALA A 104 -28.34 24.06 -24.07
C ALA A 104 -28.35 24.05 -22.53
N GLU A 105 -27.31 23.52 -21.89
CA GLU A 105 -27.13 23.57 -20.43
C GLU A 105 -27.09 25.03 -19.93
N MET A 106 -26.32 25.89 -20.60
CA MET A 106 -26.24 27.31 -20.24
C MET A 106 -27.58 28.02 -20.40
N ALA A 107 -28.29 27.77 -21.50
CA ALA A 107 -29.63 28.32 -21.73
C ALA A 107 -30.62 27.84 -20.67
N PHE A 108 -30.60 26.55 -20.33
CA PHE A 108 -31.44 25.97 -19.28
C PHE A 108 -31.26 26.70 -17.94
N PHE A 109 -30.02 26.88 -17.49
CA PHE A 109 -29.77 27.56 -16.20
C PHE A 109 -30.13 29.05 -16.23
N GLN A 110 -30.03 29.72 -17.37
CA GLN A 110 -30.40 31.13 -17.51
C GLN A 110 -31.91 31.35 -17.58
N GLU A 111 -32.64 30.46 -18.27
CA GLU A 111 -34.09 30.56 -18.45
C GLU A 111 -34.88 30.05 -17.24
N HIS A 112 -34.28 29.19 -16.41
CA HIS A 112 -34.99 28.56 -15.29
C HIS A 112 -35.18 29.53 -14.11
N GLN A 113 -36.46 29.75 -13.74
CA GLN A 113 -36.88 30.68 -12.69
C GLN A 113 -36.17 30.51 -11.33
N ALA A 114 -35.82 29.28 -10.92
CA ALA A 114 -35.18 29.01 -9.64
C ALA A 114 -33.65 29.15 -9.66
N TYR A 115 -33.01 28.92 -10.81
CA TYR A 115 -31.54 28.85 -10.94
C TYR A 115 -30.91 30.03 -11.68
N GLY A 116 -31.71 30.95 -12.26
CA GLY A 116 -31.21 32.09 -13.04
C GLY A 116 -30.12 32.90 -12.32
N ASP A 117 -30.32 33.22 -11.05
CA ASP A 117 -29.33 33.95 -10.24
C ASP A 117 -28.03 33.15 -10.01
N LEU A 118 -28.16 31.82 -9.97
CA LEU A 118 -27.08 30.87 -9.70
C LEU A 118 -26.42 30.34 -10.98
N ALA A 119 -26.89 30.74 -12.17
CA ALA A 119 -26.39 30.24 -13.45
C ALA A 119 -24.88 30.45 -13.63
N SER A 120 -24.30 31.45 -12.96
CA SER A 120 -22.84 31.71 -12.96
C SER A 120 -22.02 30.69 -12.16
N ARG A 121 -22.63 29.96 -11.22
CA ARG A 121 -22.00 28.97 -10.32
C ARG A 121 -22.48 27.54 -10.60
N LEU A 122 -23.18 27.34 -11.71
CA LEU A 122 -23.75 26.06 -12.13
C LEU A 122 -23.24 25.69 -13.52
N GLY A 123 -23.43 24.43 -13.88
CA GLY A 123 -23.10 23.87 -15.17
C GLY A 123 -21.69 23.29 -15.27
N THR A 124 -21.46 22.59 -16.38
CA THR A 124 -20.24 21.82 -16.61
C THR A 124 -18.99 22.71 -16.68
N ALA A 125 -19.11 23.92 -17.23
CA ALA A 125 -17.98 24.85 -17.33
C ALA A 125 -17.46 25.28 -15.95
N TYR A 126 -18.37 25.66 -15.06
CA TYR A 126 -18.03 26.02 -13.68
C TYR A 126 -17.48 24.82 -12.90
N LEU A 127 -18.07 23.62 -13.08
CA LEU A 127 -17.59 22.40 -12.43
C LEU A 127 -16.12 22.10 -12.81
N VAL A 128 -15.74 22.29 -14.07
CA VAL A 128 -14.36 22.05 -14.53
C VAL A 128 -13.38 23.04 -13.91
N GLU A 129 -13.73 24.33 -13.88
CA GLU A 129 -12.89 25.36 -13.25
C GLU A 129 -12.73 25.11 -11.74
N MET A 130 -13.83 24.81 -11.06
CA MET A 130 -13.84 24.50 -9.63
C MET A 130 -13.03 23.24 -9.31
N CYS A 131 -13.24 22.15 -10.06
CA CYS A 131 -12.44 20.93 -9.89
C CYS A 131 -10.95 21.19 -10.09
N SER A 132 -10.58 21.99 -11.09
CA SER A 132 -9.17 22.32 -11.37
C SER A 132 -8.53 23.09 -10.23
N LYS A 133 -9.24 24.09 -9.69
CA LYS A 133 -8.80 24.89 -8.53
C LYS A 133 -8.67 24.03 -7.27
N LEU A 134 -9.69 23.23 -6.96
CA LEU A 134 -9.71 22.37 -5.79
C LEU A 134 -8.63 21.29 -5.84
N LEU A 135 -8.46 20.66 -7.00
CA LEU A 135 -7.40 19.67 -7.21
C LEU A 135 -6.02 20.30 -7.04
N GLY A 136 -5.80 21.49 -7.60
CA GLY A 136 -4.54 22.23 -7.43
C GLY A 136 -4.23 22.53 -5.97
N GLN A 137 -5.23 23.00 -5.20
CA GLN A 137 -5.09 23.26 -3.76
C GLN A 137 -4.81 21.98 -2.97
N HIS A 138 -5.54 20.90 -3.28
CA HIS A 138 -5.38 19.61 -2.60
C HIS A 138 -3.99 19.01 -2.85
N ILE A 139 -3.49 19.06 -4.09
CA ILE A 139 -2.13 18.62 -4.42
C ILE A 139 -1.11 19.46 -3.66
N ALA A 140 -1.22 20.79 -3.69
CA ALA A 140 -0.27 21.68 -3.03
C ALA A 140 -0.19 21.44 -1.50
N GLN A 141 -1.32 21.17 -0.85
CA GLN A 141 -1.37 20.89 0.59
C GLN A 141 -0.77 19.53 0.97
N ASN A 142 -0.91 18.52 0.09
CA ASN A 142 -0.47 17.15 0.36
C ASN A 142 0.94 16.82 -0.17
N LEU A 143 1.45 17.61 -1.12
CA LEU A 143 2.78 17.41 -1.72
C LEU A 143 3.93 17.40 -0.69
N PRO A 144 3.98 18.30 0.31
CA PRO A 144 5.05 18.28 1.31
C PRO A 144 5.05 17.00 2.16
N LYS A 145 3.86 16.51 2.53
CA LYS A 145 3.70 15.26 3.29
C LYS A 145 4.17 14.07 2.48
N LEU A 146 3.75 14.00 1.21
CA LEU A 146 4.16 12.95 0.29
C LEU A 146 5.68 12.96 0.06
N ALA A 147 6.29 14.15 -0.09
CA ALA A 147 7.73 14.29 -0.23
C ALA A 147 8.48 13.75 0.99
N MET A 148 8.03 14.07 2.22
CA MET A 148 8.62 13.55 3.45
C MET A 148 8.49 12.03 3.57
N GLU A 149 7.32 11.47 3.29
CA GLU A 149 7.11 10.01 3.28
C GLU A 149 8.01 9.33 2.26
N MET A 150 8.15 9.90 1.07
CA MET A 150 9.00 9.37 0.01
C MET A 150 10.47 9.44 0.38
N SER A 151 10.94 10.54 0.98
CA SER A 151 12.31 10.65 1.51
C SER A 151 12.59 9.60 2.58
N LYS A 152 11.63 9.34 3.47
CA LYS A 152 11.73 8.29 4.49
C LYS A 152 11.84 6.90 3.86
N VAL A 153 10.98 6.59 2.89
CA VAL A 153 11.02 5.31 2.17
C VAL A 153 12.36 5.14 1.44
N ILE A 154 12.84 6.19 0.75
CA ILE A 154 14.15 6.16 0.09
C ILE A 154 15.26 5.91 1.10
N GLN A 155 15.23 6.56 2.27
CA GLN A 155 16.26 6.36 3.30
C GLN A 155 16.29 4.92 3.82
N VAL A 156 15.13 4.33 4.13
CA VAL A 156 15.03 2.94 4.58
C VAL A 156 15.53 1.98 3.49
N ARG A 157 15.09 2.17 2.23
CA ARG A 157 15.54 1.33 1.12
C ARG A 157 17.02 1.49 0.83
N LYS A 158 17.60 2.68 1.02
CA LYS A 158 19.05 2.88 0.93
C LYS A 158 19.80 2.16 2.04
N GLN A 159 19.29 2.17 3.27
CA GLN A 159 19.90 1.41 4.38
C GLN A 159 19.86 -0.10 4.10
N GLU A 160 18.71 -0.63 3.65
CA GLU A 160 18.61 -2.03 3.22
C GLU A 160 19.57 -2.34 2.07
N LEU A 161 19.71 -1.41 1.10
CA LEU A 161 20.65 -1.57 0.00
C LEU A 161 22.10 -1.56 0.48
N ASP A 162 22.48 -0.70 1.43
CA ASP A 162 23.83 -0.65 1.98
C ASP A 162 24.18 -1.93 2.75
N GLU A 163 23.22 -2.49 3.50
CA GLU A 163 23.36 -3.81 4.13
C GLU A 163 23.60 -4.92 3.10
N LEU A 164 22.95 -4.84 1.94
CA LEU A 164 23.09 -5.77 0.82
C LEU A 164 24.31 -5.47 -0.07
N CYS A 165 24.80 -4.23 -0.15
CA CYS A 165 25.92 -3.84 -1.02
C CYS A 165 27.30 -4.15 -0.41
N GLU A 166 27.37 -4.48 0.89
CA GLU A 166 28.56 -5.11 1.48
C GLU A 166 28.78 -6.57 1.01
N ASP A 167 28.06 -7.03 -0.02
CA ASP A 167 28.18 -8.37 -0.61
C ASP A 167 29.01 -8.42 -1.90
N THR A 168 29.89 -7.46 -2.16
CA THR A 168 30.93 -7.69 -3.19
C THR A 168 31.78 -8.91 -2.80
N PRO A 169 32.31 -9.69 -3.77
CA PRO A 169 33.08 -10.91 -3.46
C PRO A 169 34.33 -10.64 -2.60
N GLU A 170 34.83 -9.40 -2.58
CA GLU A 170 35.91 -8.94 -1.71
C GLU A 170 35.43 -8.68 -0.28
N THR A 171 34.26 -8.06 -0.12
CA THR A 171 33.68 -7.77 1.19
C THR A 171 33.13 -9.03 1.86
N LYS A 172 32.58 -9.99 1.09
CA LYS A 172 32.29 -11.35 1.56
C LYS A 172 33.53 -12.06 2.07
N ARG A 173 34.65 -11.99 1.33
CA ARG A 173 35.93 -12.55 1.78
C ARG A 173 36.42 -11.88 3.05
N ARG A 174 36.33 -10.55 3.15
CA ARG A 174 36.70 -9.79 4.36
C ARG A 174 35.87 -10.21 5.57
N LYS A 175 34.54 -10.26 5.44
CA LYS A 175 33.61 -10.71 6.50
C LYS A 175 33.89 -12.17 6.92
N LEU A 176 34.21 -13.04 5.98
CA LEU A 176 34.49 -14.45 6.25
C LEU A 176 35.83 -14.64 6.98
N ILE A 177 36.86 -13.89 6.59
CA ILE A 177 38.14 -13.85 7.31
C ILE A 177 37.95 -13.27 8.72
N GLU A 178 37.17 -12.19 8.86
CA GLU A 178 36.89 -11.56 10.14
C GLU A 178 36.14 -12.51 11.09
N ALA A 179 35.14 -13.24 10.58
CA ALA A 179 34.43 -14.28 11.34
C ALA A 179 35.35 -15.44 11.76
N LEU A 180 36.26 -15.87 10.88
CA LEU A 180 37.19 -16.97 11.14
C LEU A 180 38.26 -16.54 12.17
N VAL A 181 38.77 -15.31 12.08
CA VAL A 181 39.66 -14.70 13.07
C VAL A 181 38.96 -14.54 14.42
N LEU A 182 37.70 -14.12 14.43
CA LEU A 182 36.91 -14.01 15.66
C LEU A 182 36.66 -15.38 16.30
N ALA A 183 36.37 -16.41 15.51
CA ALA A 183 36.22 -17.78 15.98
C ALA A 183 37.53 -18.33 16.55
N ALA A 184 38.65 -18.11 15.87
CA ALA A 184 39.98 -18.49 16.35
C ALA A 184 40.34 -17.77 17.65
N LYS A 185 40.08 -16.45 17.76
CA LYS A 185 40.28 -15.68 18.99
C LYS A 185 39.41 -16.18 20.14
N ARG A 186 38.14 -16.55 19.87
CA ARG A 186 37.25 -17.16 20.87
C ARG A 186 37.77 -18.53 21.32
N PHE A 187 38.27 -19.35 20.39
CA PHE A 187 38.81 -20.66 20.70
C PHE A 187 40.10 -20.57 21.52
N VAL A 188 41.02 -19.67 21.15
CA VAL A 188 42.23 -19.38 21.92
C VAL A 188 41.89 -18.81 23.30
N GLY A 189 40.95 -17.86 23.40
CA GLY A 189 40.48 -17.34 24.69
C GLY A 189 39.81 -18.40 25.58
N LEU A 190 39.18 -19.43 24.98
CA LEU A 190 38.63 -20.58 25.68
C LEU A 190 39.75 -21.52 26.19
N LEU A 191 40.80 -21.73 25.39
CA LEU A 191 41.96 -22.54 25.78
C LEU A 191 42.85 -21.85 26.82
N ASP A 192 42.99 -20.52 26.73
CA ASP A 192 43.77 -19.69 27.67
C ASP A 192 42.97 -19.34 28.94
N GLY A 193 41.72 -19.79 29.04
CA GLY A 193 40.88 -19.61 30.25
C GLY A 193 40.44 -18.17 30.52
N THR A 194 40.45 -17.29 29.52
CA THR A 194 40.15 -15.86 29.66
C THR A 194 38.69 -15.49 29.34
N VAL A 195 37.90 -16.41 28.81
CA VAL A 195 36.46 -16.20 28.51
C VAL A 195 35.60 -16.83 29.61
N VAL A 196 34.97 -16.00 30.44
CA VAL A 196 34.13 -16.43 31.58
C VAL A 196 32.66 -16.69 31.21
N ASP A 197 32.19 -16.26 30.03
CA ASP A 197 30.79 -16.48 29.62
C ASP A 197 30.68 -17.37 28.38
N VAL A 198 30.72 -18.68 28.62
CA VAL A 198 30.10 -19.66 27.73
C VAL A 198 28.72 -19.99 28.32
N PRO A 199 27.60 -19.62 27.68
CA PRO A 199 26.29 -20.06 28.14
C PRO A 199 26.23 -21.59 28.10
N VAL A 200 26.03 -22.19 29.27
CA VAL A 200 25.95 -23.63 29.55
C VAL A 200 24.86 -24.35 28.72
N SER A 201 24.03 -23.61 27.99
CA SER A 201 23.05 -24.14 27.04
C SER A 201 23.67 -24.75 25.78
N ALA A 202 24.91 -24.38 25.39
CA ALA A 202 25.55 -24.93 24.20
C ALA A 202 26.08 -26.38 24.36
N PHE A 203 26.24 -26.85 25.61
CA PHE A 203 26.71 -28.21 25.91
C PHE A 203 25.60 -29.24 26.20
N LYS A 204 24.32 -28.84 26.15
CA LYS A 204 23.22 -29.77 26.48
C LYS A 204 22.85 -30.77 25.38
N ASN A 205 23.36 -30.63 24.15
CA ASN A 205 22.88 -31.43 23.02
C ASN A 205 23.86 -32.45 22.44
N HIS A 206 25.08 -32.58 22.97
CA HIS A 206 25.96 -33.70 22.61
C HIS A 206 26.56 -34.33 23.86
N THR A 207 26.28 -35.62 23.95
CA THR A 207 26.70 -36.62 24.94
C THR A 207 28.11 -36.35 25.47
N SER A 208 28.21 -36.30 26.80
CA SER A 208 29.41 -36.07 27.61
C SER A 208 30.68 -36.80 27.08
N PRO A 209 31.83 -36.11 26.91
CA PRO A 209 33.11 -36.76 26.58
C PRO A 209 33.69 -37.59 27.73
N ALA A 210 33.10 -37.55 28.94
CA ALA A 210 33.59 -38.27 30.11
C ALA A 210 33.30 -39.79 30.06
N ALA A 211 32.61 -40.29 29.04
CA ALA A 211 32.35 -41.73 28.85
C ALA A 211 33.36 -42.45 27.92
N ALA A 212 34.32 -41.72 27.31
CA ALA A 212 35.29 -42.30 26.38
C ALA A 212 36.67 -42.62 27.02
N LEU A 213 36.85 -42.35 28.32
CA LEU A 213 38.12 -42.59 29.01
C LEU A 213 37.90 -43.29 30.35
N LEU A 214 37.82 -44.62 30.31
CA LEU A 214 38.07 -45.52 31.46
C LEU A 214 38.98 -46.68 31.00
N PRO A 215 39.70 -47.33 31.93
CA PRO A 215 41.16 -47.46 31.87
C PRO A 215 41.60 -48.83 31.35
N VAL A 216 42.70 -48.87 30.58
CA VAL A 216 43.42 -50.12 30.32
C VAL A 216 44.75 -50.05 31.06
N SER A 217 44.80 -50.65 32.26
CA SER A 217 46.05 -50.98 32.93
C SER A 217 46.20 -52.51 32.98
N ARG A 218 47.37 -52.95 32.47
CA ARG A 218 48.10 -54.19 32.77
C ARG A 218 47.34 -55.52 32.73
N ALA A 219 47.50 -56.24 31.61
CA ALA A 219 47.81 -57.67 31.62
C ALA A 219 48.39 -58.10 30.26
N GLY A 220 49.44 -58.92 30.29
CA GLY A 220 49.70 -59.91 29.23
C GLY A 220 50.75 -59.57 28.18
N ILE A 221 51.99 -59.97 28.48
CA ILE A 221 53.07 -60.25 27.52
C ILE A 221 52.59 -61.28 26.49
N THR A 222 52.77 -61.01 25.18
CA THR A 222 53.34 -61.95 24.18
C THR A 222 53.38 -61.30 22.79
N THR A 223 54.57 -61.23 22.19
CA THR A 223 54.76 -60.97 20.74
C THR A 223 54.42 -62.24 19.94
N PRO A 224 54.00 -62.12 18.66
CA PRO A 224 54.93 -62.55 17.61
C PRO A 224 54.87 -61.76 16.28
N ARG A 225 56.09 -61.48 15.78
CA ARG A 225 56.67 -61.49 14.41
C ARG A 225 56.00 -60.81 13.18
N PRO A 226 56.84 -60.29 12.25
CA PRO A 226 56.40 -59.58 11.05
C PRO A 226 56.14 -60.57 9.90
N GLY A 227 55.02 -60.38 9.22
CA GLY A 227 54.66 -61.11 8.00
C GLY A 227 53.22 -61.59 8.05
N ASP A 228 52.29 -60.74 7.63
CA ASP A 228 51.09 -61.13 6.91
C ASP A 228 50.48 -59.89 6.23
N THR A 229 50.65 -59.84 4.91
CA THR A 229 49.97 -58.98 3.94
C THR A 229 48.51 -59.40 3.72
N VAL A 230 47.77 -58.55 2.97
CA VAL A 230 46.48 -58.74 2.24
C VAL A 230 45.39 -57.81 2.81
N ALA A 231 44.60 -57.03 2.08
CA ALA A 231 44.56 -56.55 0.69
C ALA A 231 43.49 -55.43 0.62
N ALA A 232 43.57 -54.60 -0.42
CA ALA A 232 42.69 -53.47 -0.71
C ALA A 232 41.21 -53.86 -0.95
N GLY A 233 40.28 -53.01 -0.50
CA GLY A 233 38.85 -53.08 -0.80
C GLY A 233 38.26 -51.69 -1.06
N ALA A 234 37.71 -51.50 -2.26
CA ALA A 234 37.36 -50.23 -2.89
C ALA A 234 36.18 -49.46 -2.26
N ALA A 235 36.29 -48.12 -2.26
CA ALA A 235 35.24 -47.18 -1.88
C ALA A 235 34.16 -47.07 -2.98
N ARG A 236 32.88 -47.23 -2.62
CA ARG A 236 31.71 -46.91 -3.45
C ARG A 236 31.27 -45.47 -3.17
N THR A 237 31.16 -44.64 -4.20
CA THR A 237 30.53 -43.31 -4.17
C THR A 237 29.00 -43.43 -4.34
N PRO A 238 28.19 -42.58 -3.67
CA PRO A 238 26.74 -42.54 -3.87
C PRO A 238 26.32 -41.60 -5.04
N PRO A 239 25.14 -41.81 -5.66
CA PRO A 239 24.69 -41.06 -6.85
C PRO A 239 24.03 -39.70 -6.51
N PRO A 240 23.94 -38.76 -7.48
CA PRO A 240 23.42 -37.41 -7.26
C PRO A 240 21.88 -37.31 -7.28
N PRO A 241 21.30 -36.26 -6.67
CA PRO A 241 19.84 -36.07 -6.52
C PRO A 241 19.14 -35.50 -7.76
N PRO A 242 17.82 -35.72 -7.91
CA PRO A 242 17.03 -35.31 -9.08
C PRO A 242 16.61 -33.83 -9.08
N PRO A 243 16.32 -33.24 -10.26
CA PRO A 243 15.94 -31.84 -10.40
C PRO A 243 14.47 -31.54 -10.02
N PRO A 244 14.14 -30.27 -9.68
CA PRO A 244 12.82 -29.89 -9.19
C PRO A 244 11.75 -29.80 -10.31
N PRO A 245 10.46 -29.99 -9.96
CA PRO A 245 9.32 -30.00 -10.88
C PRO A 245 8.92 -28.60 -11.40
N PRO A 246 8.14 -28.53 -12.49
CA PRO A 246 7.92 -27.31 -13.29
C PRO A 246 7.09 -26.22 -12.60
#